data_AF-A0A7C1GY57-F1
#
_entry.id   AF-A0A7C1GY57-F1
#
_cell.length_a   1.000
_cell.length_b   1.000
_cell.length_c   1.000
_cell.angle_alpha   90.00
_cell.angle_beta   90.00
_cell.angle_gamma   90.00
#
_symmetry.space_group_name_H-M   'P 1'
#
loop_
_entity.id
_entity.type
_entity.pdbx_description
1 polymer ?
#
loop_
_entity_poly.entity_id
_entity_poly.type
_entity_poly.pdbx_seq_one_letter_code
_entity_poly.pdbx_strand_id
1 'polypeptide(L)'
;MVSLRFIYPDIFPAYITSPIIITGIAGIAYIAKRVRKPLDHAIGDLYRMSQGDLTIEVNEAFSKRNDELGKLSVSIGNLAGKLREIIEGISNAAAELESSASQLSMSATSLSEVTSEQASSLEEISSAMEEIL
;
A
#
# COMPACT_ATOMS: atom_id res chain seq x y z
N MET A 1 -68.40 15.37 -32.50
CA MET A 1 -67.64 16.51 -33.05
C MET A 1 -67.04 17.30 -31.88
N VAL A 2 -65.99 16.77 -31.24
CA VAL A 2 -65.13 17.52 -30.31
C VAL A 2 -63.72 17.06 -30.63
N SER A 3 -62.96 17.98 -31.20
CA SER A 3 -61.63 17.78 -31.74
C SER A 3 -60.62 17.45 -30.65
N LEU A 4 -60.10 16.22 -30.64
CA LEU A 4 -58.89 15.81 -29.91
C LEU A 4 -57.59 16.49 -30.41
N ARG A 5 -57.73 17.50 -31.29
CA ARG A 5 -56.67 18.27 -31.97
C ARG A 5 -56.14 19.44 -31.12
N PHE A 6 -56.53 19.52 -29.85
CA PHE A 6 -56.15 20.58 -28.91
C PHE A 6 -55.17 20.13 -27.80
N ILE A 7 -54.86 18.84 -27.71
CA ILE A 7 -53.96 18.30 -26.65
C ILE A 7 -52.50 18.15 -27.12
N TYR A 8 -52.24 18.22 -28.43
CA TYR A 8 -50.89 18.37 -28.98
C TYR A 8 -50.93 19.40 -30.10
N PRO A 9 -50.54 20.67 -29.88
CA PRO A 9 -50.28 21.57 -31.00
C PRO A 9 -49.07 21.01 -31.76
N ASP A 10 -49.24 20.71 -33.05
CA ASP A 10 -48.31 20.07 -33.99
C ASP A 10 -46.97 20.83 -34.25
N ILE A 11 -46.53 21.73 -33.36
CA ILE A 11 -45.43 22.66 -33.62
C ILE A 11 -44.62 23.04 -32.36
N PHE A 12 -44.33 22.10 -31.45
CA PHE A 12 -43.01 22.16 -30.82
C PHE A 12 -42.06 21.45 -31.77
N PRO A 13 -41.32 22.16 -32.64
CA PRO A 13 -40.55 21.51 -33.68
C PRO A 13 -39.53 20.58 -33.03
N ALA A 14 -39.49 19.33 -33.47
CA ALA A 14 -38.51 18.31 -33.03
C ALA A 14 -37.05 18.82 -33.11
N TYR A 15 -36.80 19.88 -33.89
CA TYR A 15 -35.55 20.62 -33.96
C TYR A 15 -35.14 21.31 -32.63
N ILE A 16 -36.08 21.69 -31.76
CA ILE A 16 -35.79 22.34 -30.47
C ILE A 16 -35.58 21.32 -29.34
N THR A 17 -36.26 20.16 -29.38
CA THR A 17 -36.10 19.11 -28.37
C THR A 17 -34.83 18.28 -28.56
N SER A 18 -34.42 18.05 -29.81
CA SER A 18 -33.19 17.33 -30.17
C SER A 18 -31.90 17.91 -29.53
N PRO A 19 -31.61 19.23 -29.59
CA PRO A 19 -30.41 19.80 -28.99
C PRO A 19 -30.41 19.70 -27.46
N ILE A 20 -31.58 19.73 -26.81
CA ILE A 20 -31.70 19.54 -25.36
C ILE A 20 -31.29 18.11 -24.98
N ILE A 21 -31.80 17.12 -25.72
CA ILE A 21 -31.44 15.71 -25.51
C ILE A 21 -29.95 15.48 -25.78
N ILE A 22 -29.43 16.01 -26.89
CA ILE A 22 -28.00 15.89 -27.23
C ILE A 22 -27.13 16.52 -26.14
N THR A 23 -27.50 17.71 -25.65
CA THR A 23 -26.77 18.40 -24.58
C THR A 23 -26.85 17.62 -23.28
N GLY A 24 -28.00 17.04 -22.95
CA GLY A 24 -28.17 16.18 -21.77
C GLY A 24 -27.27 14.93 -21.84
N ILE A 25 -27.28 14.22 -22.98
CA ILE A 25 -26.43 13.04 -23.20
C ILE A 25 -24.95 13.44 -23.14
N ALA A 26 -24.56 14.55 -23.79
CA ALA A 26 -23.19 15.06 -23.75
C ALA A 26 -22.76 15.42 -22.32
N GLY A 27 -23.64 16.05 -21.54
CA GLY A 27 -23.40 16.38 -20.14
C GLY A 27 -23.21 15.13 -19.27
N ILE A 28 -24.07 14.13 -19.40
CA ILE A 28 -23.95 12.84 -18.70
C ILE A 28 -22.64 12.15 -19.08
N ALA A 29 -22.32 12.07 -20.38
CA ALA A 29 -21.08 11.46 -20.85
C ALA A 29 -19.83 12.19 -20.33
N TYR A 30 -19.89 13.52 -20.25
CA TYR A 30 -18.80 14.34 -19.72
C TYR A 30 -18.57 14.09 -18.22
N ILE A 31 -19.63 14.09 -17.42
CA ILE A 31 -19.55 13.79 -15.98
C ILE A 31 -19.06 12.35 -15.76
N ALA A 32 -19.63 11.39 -16.49
CA ALA A 32 -19.23 9.98 -16.41
C ALA A 32 -17.73 9.80 -16.69
N LYS A 33 -17.18 10.46 -17.72
CA LYS A 33 -15.74 10.44 -17.99
C LYS A 33 -14.91 11.08 -16.88
N ARG A 34 -15.37 12.20 -16.29
CA ARG A 34 -14.67 12.90 -15.19
C ARG A 34 -14.62 12.11 -13.88
N VAL A 35 -15.57 11.20 -13.67
CA VAL A 35 -15.63 10.32 -12.48
C VAL A 35 -14.89 9.01 -12.74
N ARG A 36 -15.14 8.37 -13.88
CA ARG A 36 -14.58 7.06 -14.21
C ARG A 36 -13.06 7.08 -14.33
N LYS A 37 -12.48 8.07 -15.01
CA LYS A 37 -11.03 8.10 -15.25
C LYS A 37 -10.18 8.15 -13.96
N PRO A 38 -10.47 9.03 -12.97
CA PRO A 38 -9.76 9.01 -11.69
C PRO A 38 -10.04 7.74 -10.88
N LEU A 39 -11.26 7.22 -10.92
CA LEU A 39 -11.60 6.00 -10.20
C LEU A 39 -10.82 4.78 -10.74
N ASP A 40 -10.71 4.65 -12.06
CA ASP A 40 -9.92 3.60 -12.70
C ASP A 40 -8.42 3.74 -12.33
N HIS A 41 -7.90 4.97 -12.17
CA HIS A 41 -6.53 5.17 -11.67
C HIS A 41 -6.39 4.76 -10.21
N ALA A 42 -7.31 5.18 -9.34
CA ALA A 42 -7.30 4.80 -7.93
C ALA A 42 -7.36 3.28 -7.74
N ILE A 43 -8.19 2.58 -8.53
CA ILE A 43 -8.25 1.11 -8.54
C ILE A 43 -6.93 0.51 -9.02
N GLY A 44 -6.32 1.08 -10.08
CA GLY A 44 -5.02 0.65 -10.57
C GLY A 44 -3.89 0.81 -9.54
N ASP A 45 -3.87 1.93 -8.83
CA ASP A 45 -2.92 2.21 -7.76
C ASP A 45 -3.09 1.22 -6.60
N LEU A 46 -4.33 1.00 -6.15
CA LEU A 46 -4.64 -0.01 -5.13
C LEU A 46 -4.28 -1.43 -5.58
N TYR A 47 -4.49 -1.77 -6.87
CA TYR A 47 -4.08 -3.06 -7.40
C TYR A 47 -2.56 -3.22 -7.34
N ARG A 48 -1.79 -2.22 -7.75
CA ARG A 48 -0.32 -2.24 -7.61
C ARG A 48 0.13 -2.38 -6.16
N MET A 49 -0.49 -1.64 -5.24
CA MET A 49 -0.23 -1.80 -3.80
C MET A 49 -0.52 -3.22 -3.31
N SER A 50 -1.60 -3.84 -3.79
CA SER A 50 -1.94 -5.23 -3.44
C SER A 50 -0.90 -6.25 -3.94
N GLN A 51 -0.14 -5.90 -4.98
CA GLN A 51 0.99 -6.69 -5.49
C GLN A 51 2.31 -6.38 -4.77
N GLY A 52 2.29 -5.55 -3.72
CA GLY A 52 3.47 -5.15 -2.95
C GLY A 52 4.22 -3.95 -3.53
N ASP A 53 3.75 -3.35 -4.63
CA ASP A 53 4.33 -2.12 -5.16
C ASP A 53 3.80 -0.91 -4.39
N LEU A 54 4.56 -0.52 -3.37
CA LEU A 54 4.31 0.68 -2.56
C LEU A 54 5.01 1.92 -3.12
N THR A 55 5.61 1.86 -4.32
CA THR A 55 6.29 3.00 -4.97
C THR A 55 5.34 3.90 -5.75
N ILE A 56 4.03 3.66 -5.62
CA ILE A 56 3.00 4.43 -6.31
C ILE A 56 3.05 5.91 -5.90
N GLU A 57 3.00 6.78 -6.90
CA GLU A 57 2.87 8.23 -6.73
C GLU A 57 1.48 8.66 -7.18
N VAL A 58 0.76 9.32 -6.28
CA VAL A 58 -0.56 9.85 -6.59
C VAL A 58 -0.41 10.96 -7.63
N ASN A 59 -1.05 10.78 -8.79
CA ASN A 59 -1.02 11.77 -9.86
C ASN A 59 -1.55 13.13 -9.37
N GLU A 60 -0.74 14.18 -9.51
CA GLU A 60 -1.07 15.54 -9.07
C GLU A 60 -2.39 16.07 -9.64
N ALA A 61 -2.76 15.66 -10.85
CA ALA A 61 -4.00 16.10 -11.49
C ALA A 61 -5.24 15.58 -10.76
N PHE A 62 -5.12 14.48 -10.00
CA PHE A 62 -6.22 13.94 -9.20
C PHE A 62 -6.18 14.43 -7.76
N SER A 63 -4.99 14.53 -7.14
CA SER A 63 -4.87 15.02 -5.76
C SER A 63 -5.24 16.50 -5.60
N LYS A 64 -5.10 17.32 -6.65
CA LYS A 64 -5.53 18.74 -6.65
C LYS A 64 -7.05 18.93 -6.83
N ARG A 65 -7.83 17.85 -6.97
CA ARG A 65 -9.29 17.95 -7.04
C ARG A 65 -9.84 18.24 -5.65
N ASN A 66 -10.76 19.20 -5.55
CA ASN A 66 -11.43 19.56 -4.30
C ASN A 66 -12.70 18.72 -4.04
N ASP A 67 -12.78 17.51 -4.60
CA ASP A 67 -13.90 16.59 -4.47
C ASP A 67 -13.50 15.29 -3.74
N GLU A 68 -14.46 14.39 -3.56
CA GLU A 68 -14.28 13.10 -2.89
C GLU A 68 -13.22 12.24 -3.60
N LEU A 69 -13.07 12.38 -4.92
CA LEU A 69 -12.07 11.61 -5.68
C LEU A 69 -10.66 12.14 -5.45
N GLY A 70 -10.51 13.46 -5.27
CA GLY A 70 -9.25 14.04 -4.81
C GLY A 70 -8.87 13.56 -3.42
N LYS A 71 -9.83 13.57 -2.47
CA LYS A 71 -9.62 13.02 -1.12
C LYS A 71 -9.23 11.55 -1.16
N LEU A 72 -9.92 10.73 -1.96
CA LEU A 72 -9.59 9.32 -2.16
C LEU A 72 -8.15 9.14 -2.65
N SER A 73 -7.75 9.92 -3.66
CA SER A 73 -6.40 9.87 -4.23
C SER A 73 -5.34 10.19 -3.17
N VAL A 74 -5.54 11.26 -2.39
CA VAL A 74 -4.63 11.63 -1.28
C VAL A 74 -4.58 10.53 -0.20
N SER A 75 -5.73 9.96 0.18
CA SER A 75 -5.79 8.87 1.16
C SER A 75 -5.04 7.61 0.71
N ILE A 76 -5.11 7.25 -0.58
CA ILE A 76 -4.33 6.14 -1.14
C ILE A 76 -2.82 6.41 -1.02
N GLY A 77 -2.37 7.62 -1.35
CA GLY A 77 -0.96 8.01 -1.19
C GLY A 77 -0.49 7.92 0.26
N ASN A 78 -1.31 8.40 1.20
CA ASN A 78 -1.01 8.29 2.62
C ASN A 78 -0.94 6.83 3.09
N LEU A 79 -1.83 5.97 2.59
CA LEU A 79 -1.81 4.53 2.89
C LEU A 79 -0.52 3.87 2.37
N ALA A 80 -0.13 4.16 1.12
CA ALA A 80 1.12 3.65 0.55
C ALA A 80 2.34 4.11 1.36
N GLY A 81 2.39 5.40 1.74
CA GLY A 81 3.45 5.94 2.58
C GLY A 81 3.53 5.26 3.95
N LYS A 82 2.39 5.05 4.61
CA LYS A 82 2.34 4.37 5.92
C LYS A 82 2.75 2.91 5.85
N LEU A 83 2.33 2.19 4.81
CA LEU A 83 2.77 0.81 4.60
C LEU A 83 4.29 0.74 4.35
N ARG A 84 4.84 1.69 3.60
CA ARG A 84 6.29 1.77 3.37
C ARG A 84 7.07 1.97 4.67
N GLU A 85 6.62 2.92 5.50
CA GLU A 85 7.21 3.18 6.83
C GLU A 85 7.18 1.94 7.74
N ILE A 86 6.07 1.18 7.72
CA ILE A 86 5.96 -0.07 8.48
C ILE A 86 6.96 -1.12 7.98
N ILE A 87 7.07 -1.31 6.65
CA ILE A 87 7.99 -2.28 6.06
C ILE A 87 9.46 -1.90 6.31
N GLU A 88 9.80 -0.61 6.19
CA GLU A 88 11.13 -0.11 6.54
C GLU A 88 11.46 -0.38 8.02
N GLY A 89 10.50 -0.14 8.92
CA GLY A 89 10.65 -0.46 10.35
C GLY A 89 10.90 -1.95 10.60
N ILE A 90 10.16 -2.84 9.93
CA ILE A 90 10.35 -4.29 10.03
C ILE A 90 11.73 -4.69 9.49
N SER A 91 12.15 -4.13 8.35
CA SER A 91 13.46 -4.41 7.75
C SER A 91 14.61 -4.01 8.68
N ASN A 92 14.50 -2.84 9.33
CA ASN A 92 15.50 -2.35 10.26
C ASN A 92 15.59 -3.25 11.51
N ALA A 93 14.44 -3.64 12.07
CA ALA A 93 14.39 -4.55 13.21
C ALA A 93 14.98 -5.94 12.87
N ALA A 94 14.74 -6.44 11.66
CA ALA A 94 15.32 -7.70 11.19
C ALA A 94 16.85 -7.62 11.08
N ALA A 95 17.39 -6.51 10.55
CA ALA A 95 18.83 -6.29 10.47
C ALA A 95 19.48 -6.17 11.86
N GLU A 96 18.82 -5.51 12.81
CA GLU A 96 19.29 -5.42 14.20
C GLU A 96 19.27 -6.79 14.89
N LEU A 97 18.24 -7.61 14.63
CA LEU A 97 18.15 -8.98 15.13
C LEU A 97 19.25 -9.87 14.55
N GLU A 98 19.54 -9.78 13.25
CA GLU A 98 20.63 -10.51 12.60
C GLU A 98 21.99 -10.17 13.22
N SER A 99 22.26 -8.88 13.41
CA SER A 99 23.48 -8.40 14.07
C SER A 99 23.61 -8.95 15.49
N SER A 100 22.52 -8.89 16.27
CA SER A 100 22.48 -9.41 17.64
C SER A 100 22.69 -10.94 17.69
N ALA A 101 22.09 -11.68 16.76
CA ALA A 101 22.27 -13.12 16.64
C ALA A 101 23.72 -13.49 16.28
N SER A 102 24.35 -12.74 15.39
CA SER A 102 25.77 -12.89 15.05
C SER A 102 26.65 -12.68 16.28
N GLN A 103 26.42 -11.60 17.04
CA GLN A 103 27.16 -11.33 18.27
C GLN A 103 26.96 -12.43 19.32
N LEU A 104 25.73 -12.93 19.49
CA LEU A 104 25.44 -14.03 20.41
C LEU A 104 26.18 -15.31 20.00
N SER A 105 26.22 -15.63 18.70
CA SER A 105 26.95 -16.80 18.19
C SER A 105 28.45 -16.71 18.47
N MET A 106 29.04 -15.52 18.33
CA MET A 106 30.45 -15.29 18.69
C MET A 106 30.69 -15.49 20.18
N SER A 107 29.83 -14.92 21.03
CA SER A 107 29.91 -15.09 22.49
C SER A 107 29.75 -16.56 22.92
N ALA A 108 28.83 -17.30 22.30
CA ALA A 108 28.64 -18.73 22.57
C ALA A 108 29.86 -19.56 22.18
N THR A 109 30.51 -19.22 21.06
CA THR A 109 31.75 -19.89 20.62
C THR A 109 32.88 -19.67 21.61
N SER A 110 33.13 -18.41 21.99
CA SER A 110 34.16 -18.08 22.99
C SER A 110 33.88 -18.72 24.36
N LEU A 111 32.61 -18.76 24.79
CA LEU A 111 32.24 -19.45 26.03
C LEU A 111 32.50 -20.96 25.95
N SER A 112 32.24 -21.59 24.80
CA SER A 112 32.56 -23.00 24.59
C SER A 112 34.06 -23.27 24.67
N GLU A 113 34.89 -22.37 24.11
CA GLU A 113 36.35 -22.47 24.20
C GLU A 113 36.83 -22.37 25.66
N VAL A 114 36.37 -21.38 26.41
CA VAL A 114 36.70 -21.20 27.83
C VAL A 114 36.25 -22.39 28.67
N THR A 115 35.06 -22.93 28.40
CA THR A 115 34.54 -24.10 29.11
C THR A 115 35.38 -25.34 28.82
N SER A 116 35.84 -25.51 27.58
CA SER A 116 36.75 -26.61 27.20
C SER A 116 38.10 -26.49 27.90
N GLU A 117 38.65 -25.28 28.00
CA GLU A 117 39.91 -25.03 28.71
C GLU A 117 39.74 -25.32 30.22
N GLN A 118 38.65 -24.86 30.82
CA GLN A 118 38.33 -25.12 32.23
C GLN A 118 38.18 -26.62 32.53
N ALA A 119 37.54 -27.38 31.64
CA ALA A 119 37.43 -28.83 31.77
C ALA A 119 38.81 -29.50 31.74
N SER A 120 39.68 -29.09 30.81
CA SER A 120 41.07 -29.61 30.73
C SER A 120 41.88 -29.30 31.98
N SER A 121 41.77 -28.08 32.53
CA SER A 121 42.45 -27.75 33.79
C SER A 121 41.95 -28.57 34.97
N LEU A 122 40.65 -28.89 35.03
CA LEU A 122 40.10 -29.77 36.06
C LEU A 122 40.59 -31.22 35.91
N GLU A 123 40.73 -31.73 34.68
CA GLU A 123 41.35 -33.03 34.42
C GLU A 123 42.80 -33.06 34.89
N GLU A 124 43.57 -32.01 34.61
CA GLU A 124 44.96 -31.90 35.04
C GLU A 124 45.06 -31.88 36.59
N ILE A 125 44.21 -31.10 37.27
CA ILE A 125 44.14 -31.08 38.74
C ILE A 125 43.76 -32.45 39.30
N SER A 126 42.80 -33.14 38.67
CA SER A 126 42.39 -34.49 39.08
C SER A 126 43.55 -35.47 38.95
N SER A 127 44.28 -35.44 37.84
CA SER A 127 45.44 -36.30 37.62
C SER A 127 46.57 -36.02 38.61
N ALA A 128 46.82 -34.74 38.94
CA ALA A 128 47.80 -34.36 39.95
C ALA A 128 47.39 -34.83 41.35
N MET A 129 46.10 -34.82 41.68
CA MET A 129 45.62 -35.40 42.95
C MET A 129 45.77 -36.91 43.00
N GLU A 130 45.58 -37.60 41.87
CA GLU A 130 45.75 -39.05 41.78
C GLU A 130 47.22 -39.47 41.88
N GLU A 131 48.16 -38.66 41.39
CA GLU A 131 49.61 -38.90 41.50
C GLU A 131 50.16 -38.64 42.92
N ILE A 132 49.48 -37.81 43.73
CA ILE A 132 49.86 -37.51 45.12
C ILE A 132 49.39 -38.59 46.11
N LEU A 133 48.32 -39.33 45.78
CA LEU A 133 47.74 -40.39 46.61
C LEU A 133 48.47 -41.73 46.45
#